data_AF-A0A0E9N4U0-F1
#
_entry.id   AF-A0A0E9N4U0-F1
#
_cell.length_a   1.000
_cell.length_b   1.000
_cell.length_c   1.000
_cell.angle_alpha   90.00
_cell.angle_beta   90.00
_cell.angle_gamma   90.00
#
_symmetry.space_group_name_H-M   'P 1'
#
loop_
_entity.id
_entity.type
_entity.pdbx_description
1 polymer ?
#
loop_
_entity_poly.entity_id
_entity_poly.type
_entity_poly.pdbx_seq_one_letter_code
_entity_poly.pdbx_strand_id
1 'polypeptide(L)'
;MENTPLYSIPAKYRKIENLHIVFWLIKDMCWAMLWKPLGLVMIVPTVSVAVLITWQTRKLKAELYHNLAVLFWIIANCYWMVTEFLALPDETRYYAAVPFSIGIVIIAAYYIRVLPAEKTEAMANAG
;
A
#
# COMPACT_ATOMS: atom_id res chain seq x y z
N MET A 1 -5.70 36.32 -0.12
CA MET A 1 -5.18 35.17 -0.91
C MET A 1 -4.81 34.12 0.11
N GLU A 2 -5.62 33.07 0.21
CA GLU A 2 -5.43 31.97 1.16
C GLU A 2 -4.09 31.30 0.83
N ASN A 3 -3.09 31.44 1.70
CA ASN A 3 -1.86 30.65 1.62
C ASN A 3 -2.23 29.22 2.00
N THR A 4 -2.88 28.50 1.09
CA THR A 4 -3.01 27.05 1.22
C THR A 4 -1.57 26.52 1.29
N PRO A 5 -1.16 25.84 2.37
CA PRO A 5 0.16 25.25 2.41
C PRO A 5 0.24 24.31 1.22
N LEU A 6 1.09 24.64 0.24
CA LEU A 6 1.29 23.81 -0.94
C LEU A 6 1.79 22.45 -0.44
N TYR A 7 0.90 21.47 -0.48
CA TYR A 7 1.20 20.08 -0.19
C TYR A 7 2.32 19.63 -1.12
N SER A 8 3.54 19.62 -0.60
CA SER A 8 4.75 19.33 -1.37
C SER A 8 5.42 18.11 -0.79
N ILE A 9 5.10 16.94 -1.36
CA ILE A 9 5.83 15.71 -1.06
C ILE A 9 7.28 15.88 -1.56
N PRO A 10 8.30 15.69 -0.69
CA PRO A 10 9.70 15.71 -1.12
C PRO A 10 9.95 14.81 -2.33
N ALA A 11 10.65 15.33 -3.34
CA ALA A 11 10.86 14.63 -4.63
C ALA A 11 11.48 13.23 -4.49
N LYS A 12 12.19 12.95 -3.38
CA LYS A 12 12.73 11.63 -3.06
C LYS A 12 11.64 10.58 -2.83
N TYR A 13 10.56 10.93 -2.13
CA TYR A 13 9.45 9.98 -1.87
C TYR A 13 8.70 9.65 -3.16
N ARG A 14 8.45 10.66 -4.02
CA ARG A 14 7.85 10.46 -5.34
C ARG A 14 8.63 9.49 -6.24
N LYS A 15 9.96 9.55 -6.22
CA LYS A 15 10.80 8.63 -7.00
C LYS A 15 10.64 7.18 -6.53
N ILE A 16 10.57 6.97 -5.22
CA ILE A 16 10.43 5.63 -4.63
C ILE A 16 9.02 5.08 -4.88
N GLU A 17 7.97 5.91 -4.76
CA GLU A 17 6.60 5.55 -5.12
C GLU A 17 6.47 5.16 -6.60
N ASN A 18 7.06 5.94 -7.51
CA ASN A 18 7.07 5.61 -8.94
C ASN A 18 7.80 4.28 -9.21
N LEU A 19 8.94 4.06 -8.55
CA LEU A 19 9.70 2.83 -8.70
C LEU A 19 8.95 1.61 -8.13
N HIS A 20 8.22 1.80 -7.03
CA HIS A 20 7.36 0.78 -6.44
C HIS A 20 6.30 0.30 -7.44
N ILE A 21 5.63 1.23 -8.14
CA ILE A 21 4.64 0.91 -9.17
C ILE A 21 5.27 0.07 -10.29
N VAL A 22 6.48 0.42 -10.72
CA VAL A 22 7.20 -0.36 -11.75
C VAL A 22 7.46 -1.79 -11.31
N PHE A 23 7.97 -2.00 -10.09
CA PHE A 23 8.21 -3.36 -9.58
C PHE A 23 6.92 -4.16 -9.45
N TRP A 24 5.86 -3.52 -8.98
CA TRP A 24 4.55 -4.13 -8.86
C TRP A 24 3.99 -4.56 -10.22
N LEU A 25 4.04 -3.70 -11.25
CA LEU A 25 3.60 -4.04 -12.61
C LEU A 25 4.37 -5.21 -13.21
N ILE A 26 5.69 -5.25 -13.04
CA ILE A 26 6.50 -6.37 -13.55
C ILE A 26 6.14 -7.67 -12.81
N LYS A 27 5.98 -7.61 -11.49
CA LYS A 27 5.55 -8.75 -10.67
C LYS A 27 4.19 -9.29 -11.12
N ASP A 28 3.21 -8.42 -11.33
CA ASP A 28 1.85 -8.81 -11.76
C ASP A 28 1.83 -9.30 -13.21
N MET A 29 2.68 -8.77 -14.09
CA MET A 29 2.85 -9.32 -15.44
C MET A 29 3.42 -10.75 -15.39
N CYS A 30 4.40 -11.00 -14.52
CA CYS A 30 4.93 -12.36 -14.31
C CYS A 30 3.85 -13.31 -13.78
N TRP A 31 2.96 -12.81 -12.93
CA TRP A 31 1.82 -13.57 -12.43
C TRP A 31 0.83 -13.90 -13.54
N ALA A 32 0.41 -12.91 -14.33
CA ALA A 32 -0.52 -13.09 -15.44
C ALA A 32 0.00 -14.08 -16.50
N MET A 33 1.33 -14.10 -16.73
CA MET A 33 1.99 -15.03 -17.65
C MET A 33 2.36 -16.37 -16.99
N LEU A 34 2.02 -16.58 -15.72
CA LEU A 34 2.36 -17.77 -14.92
C LEU A 34 3.87 -18.09 -14.88
N TRP A 35 4.72 -17.06 -14.96
CA TRP A 35 6.18 -17.18 -14.88
C TRP A 35 6.64 -17.39 -13.43
N LYS A 36 6.42 -18.60 -12.90
CA LYS A 36 6.61 -18.96 -11.48
C LYS A 36 7.91 -18.47 -10.83
N PRO A 37 9.12 -18.80 -11.35
CA PRO A 37 10.36 -18.41 -10.68
C PRO A 37 10.58 -16.90 -10.68
N LEU A 38 10.25 -16.23 -11.79
CA LEU A 38 10.42 -14.78 -11.90
C LEU A 38 9.41 -14.03 -11.03
N GLY A 39 8.15 -14.47 -11.02
CA GLY A 39 7.11 -13.91 -10.16
C GLY A 39 7.43 -14.03 -8.67
N LEU A 40 7.91 -15.19 -8.22
CA LEU A 40 8.33 -15.40 -6.83
C LEU A 40 9.50 -14.50 -6.42
N VAL A 41 10.53 -14.38 -7.28
CA VAL A 41 11.67 -13.49 -7.01
C VAL A 41 11.21 -12.04 -6.92
N MET A 42 10.25 -11.62 -7.76
CA MET A 42 9.73 -10.26 -7.80
C MET A 42 8.82 -9.90 -6.61
N ILE A 43 8.37 -10.86 -5.80
CA ILE A 43 7.69 -10.57 -4.51
C ILE A 43 8.61 -9.76 -3.60
N VAL A 44 9.88 -10.18 -3.49
CA VAL A 44 10.86 -9.61 -2.55
C VAL A 44 11.06 -8.11 -2.77
N PRO A 45 11.45 -7.63 -3.98
CA PRO A 45 11.61 -6.20 -4.21
C PRO A 45 10.28 -5.44 -4.09
N THR A 46 9.16 -6.02 -4.52
CA THR A 46 7.84 -5.35 -4.47
C THR A 46 7.40 -5.07 -3.02
N VAL A 47 7.43 -6.09 -2.17
CA VAL A 47 7.07 -5.95 -0.74
C VAL A 47 8.09 -5.08 -0.01
N SER A 48 9.39 -5.26 -0.29
CA SER A 48 10.44 -4.47 0.37
C SER A 48 10.28 -2.98 0.11
N VAL A 49 10.02 -2.57 -1.14
CA VAL A 49 9.82 -1.15 -1.47
C VAL A 49 8.53 -0.63 -0.84
N ALA A 50 7.44 -1.40 -0.82
CA ALA A 50 6.19 -0.98 -0.16
C ALA A 50 6.37 -0.75 1.36
N VAL A 51 7.12 -1.63 2.04
CA VAL A 51 7.49 -1.46 3.45
C VAL A 51 8.37 -0.21 3.64
N LEU A 52 9.35 0.00 2.75
CA LEU A 52 10.22 1.18 2.81
C LEU A 52 9.43 2.49 2.65
N ILE A 53 8.47 2.55 1.72
CA ILE A 53 7.59 3.73 1.55
C ILE A 53 6.76 3.97 2.80
N THR A 54 6.15 2.92 3.34
CA THR A 54 5.34 3.00 4.57
C THR A 54 6.17 3.49 5.74
N TRP A 55 7.40 3.00 5.89
CA TRP A 55 8.31 3.43 6.96
C TRP A 55 8.76 4.89 6.79
N GLN A 56 9.04 5.31 5.56
CA GLN A 56 9.49 6.68 5.27
C GLN A 56 8.39 7.72 5.50
N THR A 57 7.15 7.37 5.14
CA THR A 57 5.98 8.25 5.26
C THR A 57 5.33 8.23 6.64
N ARG A 58 5.87 7.49 7.62
CA ARG A 58 5.33 7.36 8.99
C ARG A 58 5.08 8.68 9.75
N LYS A 59 5.73 9.77 9.33
CA LYS A 59 5.58 11.10 9.94
C LYS A 59 4.36 11.86 9.38
N LEU A 60 3.83 11.44 8.24
CA LEU A 60 2.66 12.01 7.59
C LEU A 60 1.51 11.02 7.77
N LYS A 61 0.55 11.32 8.66
CA LYS A 61 -0.54 10.41 8.98
C LYS A 61 -1.31 10.00 7.72
N ALA A 62 -1.71 10.97 6.90
CA ALA A 62 -2.40 10.74 5.63
C ALA A 62 -1.69 9.67 4.77
N GLU A 63 -0.42 9.89 4.48
CA GLU A 63 0.38 8.98 3.65
C GLU A 63 0.59 7.63 4.34
N LEU A 64 0.82 7.59 5.65
CA LEU A 64 1.01 6.35 6.39
C LEU A 64 -0.19 5.41 6.25
N TYR A 65 -1.42 5.90 6.45
CA TYR A 65 -2.62 5.05 6.35
C TYR A 65 -2.83 4.53 4.92
N HIS A 66 -2.60 5.36 3.90
CA HIS A 66 -2.69 4.93 2.50
C HIS A 66 -1.62 3.89 2.15
N ASN A 67 -0.36 4.17 2.50
CA ASN A 67 0.75 3.26 2.22
C ASN A 67 0.61 1.94 2.98
N LEU A 68 0.09 1.96 4.21
CA LEU A 68 -0.21 0.75 4.96
C LEU A 68 -1.33 -0.07 4.31
N ALA A 69 -2.40 0.57 3.82
CA ALA A 69 -3.45 -0.11 3.08
C ALA A 69 -2.91 -0.76 1.80
N VAL A 70 -2.07 -0.05 1.05
CA VAL A 70 -1.37 -0.60 -0.15
C VAL A 70 -0.45 -1.75 0.23
N LEU A 71 0.29 -1.66 1.34
CA LEU A 71 1.16 -2.75 1.81
C LEU A 71 0.35 -4.03 2.10
N PHE A 72 -0.75 -3.94 2.84
CA PHE A 72 -1.62 -5.10 3.10
C PHE A 72 -2.23 -5.67 1.83
N TRP A 73 -2.59 -4.81 0.89
CA TRP A 73 -3.05 -5.23 -0.42
C TRP A 73 -1.98 -6.01 -1.21
N ILE A 74 -0.74 -5.54 -1.23
CA ILE A 74 0.37 -6.24 -1.88
C ILE A 74 0.62 -7.59 -1.21
N ILE A 75 0.58 -7.66 0.12
CA ILE A 75 0.71 -8.93 0.86
C ILE A 75 -0.39 -9.90 0.44
N ALA A 76 -1.64 -9.43 0.34
CA ALA A 76 -2.76 -10.23 -0.14
C ALA A 76 -2.54 -10.78 -1.56
N ASN A 77 -2.09 -9.93 -2.48
CA ASN A 77 -1.76 -10.35 -3.85
C ASN A 77 -0.60 -11.35 -3.91
N CYS A 78 0.43 -11.16 -3.08
CA CYS A 78 1.55 -12.09 -3.03
C CYS A 78 1.10 -13.45 -2.49
N TYR A 79 0.26 -13.46 -1.46
CA TYR A 79 -0.34 -14.70 -0.93
C TYR A 79 -1.16 -15.41 -2.00
N TRP A 80 -2.09 -14.71 -2.67
CA TRP A 80 -2.89 -15.29 -3.75
C TRP A 80 -2.00 -15.85 -4.88
N MET A 81 -1.03 -15.07 -5.36
CA MET A 81 -0.10 -15.54 -6.39
C MET A 81 0.64 -16.82 -5.97
N VAL A 82 1.12 -16.90 -4.72
CA VAL A 82 1.82 -18.10 -4.21
C VAL A 82 0.87 -19.30 -4.17
N THR A 83 -0.38 -19.12 -3.72
CA THR A 83 -1.37 -20.21 -3.70
C THR A 83 -1.61 -20.78 -5.10
N GLU A 84 -1.68 -19.93 -6.12
CA GLU A 84 -1.89 -20.33 -7.51
C GLU A 84 -0.64 -21.00 -8.12
N PHE A 85 0.55 -20.45 -7.87
CA PHE A 85 1.80 -21.05 -8.35
C PHE A 85 2.08 -22.43 -7.78
N LEU A 86 1.70 -22.65 -6.51
CA LEU A 86 1.81 -23.93 -5.83
C LEU A 86 0.64 -24.88 -6.14
N ALA A 87 -0.33 -24.46 -6.96
CA ALA A 87 -1.54 -25.23 -7.27
C ALA A 87 -2.26 -25.73 -6.00
N LEU A 88 -2.32 -24.89 -4.97
CA LEU A 88 -3.07 -25.18 -3.75
C LEU A 88 -4.59 -25.18 -4.05
N PRO A 89 -5.41 -25.83 -3.19
CA PRO A 89 -6.86 -25.83 -3.38
C PRO A 89 -7.41 -24.41 -3.52
N ASP A 90 -8.37 -24.22 -4.43
CA ASP A 90 -8.98 -22.90 -4.70
C ASP A 90 -9.51 -22.20 -3.44
N GLU A 91 -9.90 -22.97 -2.43
CA GLU A 91 -10.36 -22.45 -1.14
C GLU A 91 -9.29 -21.63 -0.41
N THR A 92 -8.01 -21.93 -0.65
CA THR A 92 -6.91 -21.20 -0.01
C THR A 92 -6.86 -19.74 -0.41
N ARG A 93 -7.35 -19.38 -1.61
CA ARG A 93 -7.41 -17.97 -2.05
C ARG A 93 -8.32 -17.12 -1.17
N TYR A 94 -9.31 -17.71 -0.50
CA TYR A 94 -10.20 -16.97 0.40
C TYR A 94 -9.44 -16.41 1.61
N TYR A 95 -8.33 -17.02 2.02
CA TYR A 95 -7.47 -16.46 3.06
C TYR A 95 -6.78 -15.17 2.62
N ALA A 96 -6.63 -14.91 1.31
CA ALA A 96 -6.16 -13.62 0.81
C ALA A 96 -7.13 -12.48 1.18
N ALA A 97 -8.43 -12.79 1.35
CA ALA A 97 -9.42 -11.79 1.74
C ALA A 97 -9.14 -11.16 3.11
N VAL A 98 -8.42 -11.87 3.99
CA VAL A 98 -8.05 -11.36 5.33
C VAL A 98 -7.15 -10.11 5.21
N PRO A 99 -5.95 -10.16 4.59
CA PRO A 99 -5.13 -8.97 4.40
C PRO A 99 -5.81 -7.91 3.53
N PHE A 100 -6.61 -8.28 2.52
CA PHE A 100 -7.45 -7.31 1.78
C PHE A 100 -8.37 -6.52 2.71
N SER A 101 -9.09 -7.22 3.59
CA SER A 101 -10.03 -6.62 4.53
C SER A 101 -9.31 -5.70 5.52
N ILE A 102 -8.13 -6.10 5.99
CA ILE A 102 -7.29 -5.26 6.87
C ILE A 102 -6.93 -3.95 6.15
N GLY A 103 -6.49 -4.01 4.89
CA GLY A 103 -6.18 -2.82 4.10
C GLY A 103 -7.37 -1.88 3.96
N ILE A 104 -8.56 -2.42 3.66
CA ILE A 104 -9.82 -1.65 3.56
C ILE A 104 -10.15 -0.99 4.90
N VAL A 105 -10.06 -1.72 6.01
CA VAL A 105 -10.34 -1.19 7.35
C VAL A 105 -9.38 -0.06 7.71
N ILE A 106 -8.10 -0.18 7.38
CA ILE A 106 -7.08 0.85 7.65
C ILE A 106 -7.40 2.14 6.90
N ILE A 107 -7.72 2.07 5.61
CA ILE A 107 -8.05 3.28 4.85
C ILE A 107 -9.40 3.87 5.28
N ALA A 108 -10.39 3.03 5.60
CA ALA A 108 -11.67 3.49 6.13
C ALA A 108 -11.49 4.20 7.49
N ALA A 109 -10.66 3.65 8.39
CA ALA A 109 -10.35 4.26 9.68
C ALA A 109 -9.71 5.66 9.51
N TYR A 110 -8.87 5.84 8.50
CA TYR A 110 -8.31 7.16 8.17
C TYR A 110 -9.40 8.18 7.81
N TYR A 111 -10.28 7.84 6.87
CA TYR A 111 -11.31 8.78 6.42
C TYR A 111 -12.41 9.04 7.46
N ILE A 112 -12.74 8.06 8.30
CA ILE A 112 -13.83 8.16 9.28
C ILE A 112 -13.37 8.79 10.60
N ARG A 113 -12.15 8.50 11.06
CA ARG A 113 -11.67 8.99 12.37
C ARG A 113 -10.55 10.01 12.28
N VAL A 114 -9.52 9.75 11.48
CA VAL A 114 -8.28 10.54 11.51
C VAL A 114 -8.46 11.88 10.83
N LEU A 115 -9.00 11.87 9.60
CA LEU A 115 -9.19 13.09 8.82
C LEU A 115 -10.15 14.10 9.51
N PRO A 116 -11.29 13.69 10.10
CA PRO A 116 -12.13 14.62 10.85
C PRO A 116 -11.43 15.19 12.09
N ALA A 117 -10.69 14.37 12.84
CA ALA A 117 -9.96 14.82 14.02
C ALA A 117 -8.90 15.88 13.67
N GLU A 118 -8.13 15.67 12.59
CA GLU A 118 -7.15 16.66 12.12
C GLU A 118 -7.80 17.98 11.72
N LYS A 119 -8.99 17.95 11.10
CA LYS A 119 -9.75 19.16 10.77
C LYS A 119 -10.22 19.90 12.02
N THR A 120 -10.72 19.18 13.03
CA THR A 120 -11.15 19.78 14.30
C THR A 120 -9.98 20.42 15.04
N GLU A 121 -8.83 19.75 15.13
CA GLU A 121 -7.61 20.29 15.73
C GLU A 121 -7.12 21.55 15.00
N ALA A 122 -7.13 21.54 13.66
CA ALA A 122 -6.73 22.69 12.86
C ALA A 122 -7.65 23.90 13.08
N MET A 123 -8.96 23.68 13.20
CA MET A 123 -9.93 24.74 13.51
C MET A 123 -9.74 25.30 14.92
N ALA A 124 -9.45 24.45 15.92
CA ALA A 124 -9.24 24.86 17.30
C ALA A 124 -7.96 25.71 17.50
N ASN A 125 -6.91 25.46 16.71
CA ASN A 125 -5.66 26.23 16.77
C ASN A 125 -5.70 27.54 15.97
N ALA A 126 -6.75 27.76 15.17
CA ALA A 126 -6.90 28.93 14.29
C ALA A 126 -7.85 30.01 14.85
N GLY A 127 -8.58 29.71 15.94
CA GLY A 127 -9.42 30.67 16.68
C GLY A 127 -8.73 31.16 17.94
#